data_AF-B9RVC5-F1
#
_entry.id   AF-B9RVC5-F1
#
_cell.length_a   1.000
_cell.length_b   1.000
_cell.length_c   1.000
_cell.angle_alpha   90.00
_cell.angle_beta   90.00
_cell.angle_gamma   90.00
#
_symmetry.space_group_name_H-M   'P 1'
#
loop_
_entity.id
_entity.type
_entity.pdbx_description
1 polymer ?
#
loop_
_entity_poly.entity_id
_entity_poly.type
_entity_poly.pdbx_seq_one_letter_code
_entity_poly.pdbx_strand_id
1 'polypeptide(L)' 'MRHYFRNCSQAGALVAFVLQGDLVGLGKTLSNDKVVEPKRARLVPGMEEVKKSAIAPGAFGYTVSGAGPTTVAVVN' A
#
# COMPACT_ATOMS: atom_id res chain seq x y z
N MET A 1 4.05 -18.44 6.69
CA MET A 1 2.93 -18.14 7.61
C MET A 1 2.93 -16.70 8.15
N ARG A 2 4.00 -16.19 8.77
CA ARG A 2 4.02 -14.83 9.39
C ARG A 2 3.52 -13.68 8.49
N HIS A 3 3.89 -13.67 7.20
CA HIS A 3 3.43 -12.64 6.25
C HIS A 3 1.91 -12.67 6.00
N TYR A 4 1.30 -13.85 5.98
CA TYR A 4 -0.14 -14.00 5.77
C TYR A 4 -0.92 -13.47 6.97
N PHE A 5 -0.52 -13.85 8.19
CA PHE A 5 -1.12 -13.31 9.41
C PHE A 5 -1.01 -11.79 9.47
N ARG A 6 0.15 -11.23 9.10
CA ARG A 6 0.32 -9.78 9.05
C ARG A 6 -0.57 -9.12 7.99
N ASN A 7 -0.59 -9.62 6.76
CA ASN A 7 -1.46 -9.07 5.73
C ASN A 7 -2.94 -9.10 6.14
N CYS A 8 -3.40 -10.19 6.75
CA CYS A 8 -4.76 -10.28 7.27
C CYS A 8 -5.02 -9.28 8.42
N SER A 9 -4.08 -9.12 9.37
CA SER A 9 -4.26 -8.15 10.46
C SER A 9 -4.26 -6.70 9.95
N GLN A 10 -3.47 -6.40 8.91
CA GLN A 10 -3.43 -5.06 8.30
C GLN A 10 -4.78 -4.66 7.70
N ALA A 11 -5.62 -5.61 7.26
CA ALA A 11 -6.96 -5.29 6.76
C ALA A 11 -7.83 -4.63 7.84
N GLY A 12 -7.79 -5.13 9.08
CA GLY A 12 -8.48 -4.50 10.21
C GLY A 12 -7.90 -3.12 10.56
N ALA A 13 -6.58 -2.99 10.50
CA ALA A 13 -5.90 -1.72 10.73
C ALA A 13 -6.26 -0.66 9.67
N LEU A 14 -6.37 -1.03 8.39
CA LEU A 14 -6.81 -0.13 7.32
C LEU A 14 -8.19 0.46 7.63
N VAL A 15 -9.15 -0.38 8.02
CA VAL A 15 -10.50 0.08 8.39
C VAL A 15 -10.45 1.03 9.59
N ALA A 16 -9.68 0.68 10.63
CA ALA A 16 -9.55 1.51 11.82
C ALA A 16 -8.98 2.90 11.50
N PHE A 17 -7.92 2.98 10.68
CA PHE A 17 -7.31 4.26 10.32
C PHE A 17 -8.20 5.12 9.41
N VAL A 18 -9.00 4.50 8.53
CA VAL A 18 -10.03 5.23 7.77
C VAL A 18 -11.06 5.85 8.72
N LEU A 19 -11.58 5.08 9.69
CA LEU A 19 -12.58 5.57 10.64
C LEU A 19 -12.03 6.65 11.59
N GLN A 20 -10.73 6.61 11.88
CA GLN A 20 -10.04 7.59 12.72
C GLN A 20 -9.61 8.84 11.95
N GLY A 21 -9.68 8.84 10.61
CA GLY A 21 -9.12 9.90 9.78
C GLY A 21 -7.59 9.98 9.82
N ASP A 22 -6.90 8.91 10.24
CA ASP A 22 -5.44 8.86 10.31
C ASP A 22 -4.84 8.46 8.95
N LEU A 23 -4.60 9.47 8.10
CA LEU A 23 -4.02 9.28 6.78
C LEU A 23 -2.58 8.71 6.82
N VAL A 24 -1.82 8.99 7.87
CA VAL A 24 -0.45 8.49 8.03
C VAL A 24 -0.46 7.02 8.39
N GLY A 25 -1.29 6.62 9.36
CA GLY A 25 -1.52 5.22 9.73
C GLY A 25 -2.07 4.42 8.57
N LEU A 26 -3.03 4.99 7.83
CA LEU A 26 -3.59 4.40 6.61
C LEU A 26 -2.51 4.14 5.57
N GLY A 27 -1.72 5.16 5.20
CA GLY A 27 -0.67 5.04 4.18
C GLY A 27 0.42 4.02 4.55
N LYS A 28 0.90 4.05 5.80
CA LYS A 28 1.89 3.09 6.31
C LYS A 28 1.37 1.66 6.27
N THR A 29 0.11 1.47 6.66
CA THR A 29 -0.52 0.14 6.71
C THR A 29 -0.73 -0.42 5.31
N LEU A 30 -1.23 0.41 4.39
CA LEU A 30 -1.46 0.10 2.99
C LEU A 30 -0.16 -0.31 2.27
N SER A 31 0.96 0.36 2.57
CA SER A 31 2.27 0.08 1.95
C SER A 31 2.99 -1.15 2.50
N ASN A 32 2.44 -1.82 3.52
CA ASN A 32 3.11 -2.91 4.25
C ASN A 32 2.66 -4.30 3.80
N ASP A 33 2.15 -4.43 2.58
CA ASP A 33 1.87 -5.73 1.96
C ASP A 33 3.17 -6.55 1.81
N LYS A 34 3.19 -7.76 2.39
CA LYS A 34 4.31 -8.70 2.31
C LYS A 34 4.01 -9.94 1.49
N VAL A 35 2.85 -10.01 0.85
CA VAL A 35 2.38 -11.21 0.13
C VAL A 35 2.10 -10.91 -1.34
N VAL A 36 1.29 -9.89 -1.65
CA VAL A 36 0.78 -9.67 -3.01
C VAL A 36 1.67 -8.70 -3.78
N GLU A 37 1.91 -7.50 -3.26
CA GLU A 37 2.76 -6.48 -3.89
C GLU A 37 4.17 -7.01 -4.24
N PRO A 38 4.92 -7.72 -3.36
CA PRO A 38 6.24 -8.22 -3.71
C PRO A 38 6.26 -9.21 -4.88
N LYS A 39 5.17 -9.94 -5.09
CA LYS A 39 5.03 -10.89 -6.21
C LYS A 39 4.55 -10.21 -7.48
N ARG A 40 3.68 -9.20 -7.36
CA ARG A 40 3.03 -8.53 -8.50
C ARG A 40 3.81 -7.34 -9.04
N ALA A 41 4.63 -6.67 -8.24
CA ALA A 41 5.32 -5.45 -8.67
C ALA A 41 6.15 -5.66 -9.94
N ARG A 42 6.77 -6.83 -10.08
CA ARG A 42 7.56 -7.20 -11.28
C ARG A 42 6.73 -7.37 -12.55
N LEU A 43 5.42 -7.57 -12.43
CA LEU A 43 4.49 -7.74 -13.54
C LEU A 43 3.91 -6.40 -14.03
N VAL A 44 4.15 -5.31 -13.30
CA VAL A 44 3.66 -3.97 -13.61
C VAL A 44 4.85 -3.10 -14.05
N PRO A 45 5.05 -2.89 -15.36
CA PRO A 45 6.13 -2.04 -15.86
C PRO A 45 6.08 -0.64 -15.25
N GLY A 46 7.23 -0.11 -14.81
CA GLY A 46 7.33 1.25 -14.26
C GLY A 46 6.81 1.42 -12.83
N MET A 47 6.35 0.36 -12.16
CA MET A 47 5.69 0.48 -10.85
C MET A 47 6.60 1.05 -9.76
N GLU A 48 7.89 0.71 -9.77
CA GLU A 48 8.83 1.20 -8.78
C GLU A 48 9.16 2.68 -8.99
N GLU A 49 9.22 3.14 -10.24
CA GLU A 49 9.40 4.55 -10.60
C GLU A 49 8.19 5.38 -10.18
N VAL A 50 6.97 4.87 -10.40
CA VAL A 50 5.72 5.51 -9.95
C VAL A 50 5.68 5.57 -8.43
N LYS A 51 6.03 4.47 -7.74
CA LYS A 51 6.12 4.43 -6.27
C LYS A 51 7.07 5.50 -5.74
N LYS A 52 8.28 5.58 -6.29
CA LYS A 52 9.27 6.59 -5.89
C LYS A 52 8.75 8.01 -6.13
N SER A 53 8.15 8.25 -7.30
CA SER A 53 7.60 9.55 -7.67
C SER A 53 6.41 9.96 -6.80
N ALA A 54 5.63 9.00 -6.29
CA ALA A 54 4.53 9.27 -5.37
C ALA A 54 5.04 9.54 -3.93
N ILE A 55 6.01 8.77 -3.46
CA ILE A 55 6.56 8.91 -2.09
C ILE A 55 7.45 10.16 -1.95
N ALA A 56 8.23 10.51 -2.97
CA ALA A 56 9.14 11.67 -2.95
C ALA A 56 8.48 13.01 -2.54
N PRO A 57 7.30 13.40 -3.05
CA PRO A 57 6.59 14.61 -2.63
C PRO A 57 5.88 14.49 -1.26
N GLY A 58 5.96 13.33 -0.60
CA GLY A 58 5.44 13.15 0.76
C GLY A 58 4.16 12.32 0.88
N ALA A 59 3.82 11.49 -0.12
CA ALA A 59 2.71 10.54 0.05
C ALA A 59 2.96 9.64 1.27
N PHE A 60 1.93 9.46 2.10
CA PHE A 60 1.98 8.64 3.31
C PHE A 60 2.04 7.14 3.01
N GLY A 61 1.62 6.74 1.81
CA GLY A 61 1.70 5.36 1.37
C GLY A 61 1.37 5.17 -0.09
N TYR A 62 1.72 3.99 -0.61
CA TYR A 62 1.54 3.59 -2.00
C TYR A 62 1.35 2.06 -2.10
N THR A 63 0.44 1.61 -2.96
CA THR A 63 0.31 0.18 -3.30
C THR A 63 -0.32 -0.03 -4.69
N VAL A 64 -0.22 -1.26 -5.21
CA VAL A 64 -1.00 -1.71 -6.37
C VAL A 64 -2.43 -2.07 -5.96
N SER A 65 -3.41 -1.66 -6.76
CA SER A 65 -4.84 -1.86 -6.51
C SER A 65 -5.50 -2.69 -7.60
N GLY A 66 -6.44 -3.55 -7.20
CA GLY A 66 -7.18 -4.43 -8.12
C GLY A 66 -6.28 -5.47 -8.81
N ALA A 67 -6.74 -6.05 -9.92
CA ALA A 67 -6.00 -7.08 -10.68
C ALA A 67 -5.02 -6.52 -11.73
N GLY A 68 -5.17 -5.25 -12.12
CA GLY A 68 -4.37 -4.57 -13.16
C GLY A 68 -3.19 -3.76 -12.63
N PRO A 69 -2.64 -2.84 -13.46
CA PRO A 69 -1.52 -1.95 -13.10
C PRO A 69 -1.97 -0.70 -12.33
N THR A 70 -3.26 -0.62 -11.93
CA THR A 70 -3.77 0.51 -11.16
C THR A 70 -3.02 0.61 -9.84
N THR A 71 -2.62 1.82 -9.46
CA THR A 71 -1.90 2.10 -8.23
C THR A 71 -2.63 3.18 -7.44
N VAL A 72 -2.51 3.15 -6.12
CA VAL A 72 -3.11 4.13 -5.22
C VAL A 72 -2.02 4.71 -4.32
N ALA A 73 -2.06 6.02 -4.13
CA ALA A 73 -1.25 6.73 -3.15
C ALA A 73 -2.15 7.46 -2.14
N VAL A 74 -1.72 7.52 -0.89
CA VAL A 74 -2.40 8.27 0.18
C VAL A 74 -1.62 9.56 0.41
N VAL A 75 -2.29 10.71 0.31
CA VAL A 75 -1.70 12.05 0.42
C VAL A 75 -2.52 12.92 1.40
N ASN A 76 -2.04 14.12 1.75
CA ASN A 76 -2.80 15.09 2.54
C ASN A 76 -3.65 16.04 1.67
#